data_AF-A0A136NUB5-F1
#
_entry.id   AF-A0A136NUB5-F1
#
_cell.length_a   1.000
_cell.length_b   1.000
_cell.length_c   1.000
_cell.angle_alpha   90.00
_cell.angle_beta   90.00
_cell.angle_gamma   90.00
#
_symmetry.space_group_name_H-M   'P 1'
#
loop_
_entity.id
_entity.type
_entity.pdbx_description
1 polymer ?
#
loop_
_entity_poly.entity_id
_entity_poly.type
_entity_poly.pdbx_seq_one_letter_code
_entity_poly.pdbx_strand_id
1 'polypeptide(L)'
;MKNLYQILYGIAALLLVIVLLGGSLTKPVFNNYSVKTLEEAGVKKSSMDSLDSRIDDMLFAVKKVQLQIDKLKNIFSDKEIDETKYQRVKNEVFVKNIYSPLNELVIVFYRIGFFFLSIIILLLAVIFHIMYRSIDLRRRIDKLEKAINN
;
A
#
# COMPACT_ATOMS: atom_id res chain seq x y z
N MET A 1 22.39 -16.56 20.91
CA MET A 1 23.02 -15.24 20.66
C MET A 1 23.55 -15.13 19.24
N LYS A 2 24.45 -16.02 18.75
CA LYS A 2 24.98 -15.95 17.38
C LYS A 2 23.90 -15.98 16.29
N ASN A 3 23.06 -17.02 16.30
CA ASN A 3 22.00 -17.17 15.32
C ASN A 3 20.96 -16.05 15.40
N LEU A 4 20.75 -15.46 16.59
CA LEU A 4 19.77 -14.41 16.81
C LEU A 4 20.12 -13.14 16.02
N TYR A 5 21.33 -12.61 16.17
CA TYR A 5 21.70 -11.38 15.43
C TYR A 5 21.79 -11.64 13.92
N GLN A 6 22.18 -12.85 13.49
CA GLN A 6 22.22 -13.22 12.09
C GLN A 6 20.82 -13.27 11.47
N ILE A 7 19.85 -13.85 12.18
CA ILE A 7 18.43 -13.85 11.76
C ILE A 7 17.91 -12.41 11.71
N LEU A 8 18.21 -11.58 12.70
CA LEU A 8 17.79 -10.18 12.71
C LEU A 8 18.36 -9.39 11.53
N TYR A 9 19.64 -9.59 11.17
CA TYR A 9 20.19 -9.01 9.94
C TYR A 9 19.47 -9.49 8.69
N GLY A 10 19.18 -10.79 8.60
CA GLY A 10 18.44 -11.37 7.47
C GLY A 10 17.04 -10.76 7.33
N ILE A 11 16.32 -10.63 8.43
CA ILE A 11 14.98 -10.01 8.47
C ILE A 11 15.07 -8.54 8.09
N ALA A 12 16.01 -7.77 8.65
CA ALA A 12 16.19 -6.36 8.32
C ALA A 12 16.48 -6.14 6.83
N ALA A 13 17.37 -6.95 6.26
CA ALA A 13 17.71 -6.93 4.84
C ALA A 13 16.51 -7.28 3.96
N LEU A 14 15.77 -8.34 4.32
CA LEU A 14 14.58 -8.78 3.59
C LEU A 14 13.48 -7.70 3.62
N LEU A 15 13.26 -7.05 4.76
CA LEU A 15 12.34 -5.92 4.87
C LEU A 15 12.77 -4.72 4.01
N LEU A 16 14.07 -4.42 3.95
CA LEU A 16 14.61 -3.37 3.09
C LEU A 16 14.36 -3.68 1.60
N VAL A 17 14.58 -4.93 1.19
CA VAL A 17 14.27 -5.38 -0.18
C VAL A 17 12.78 -5.24 -0.47
N ILE A 18 11.90 -5.61 0.47
CA ILE A 18 10.45 -5.42 0.32
C ILE A 18 10.09 -3.93 0.19
N VAL A 19 10.71 -3.03 0.96
CA VAL A 19 10.46 -1.59 0.86
C VAL A 19 10.88 -1.05 -0.50
N LEU A 20 12.06 -1.44 -0.99
CA LEU A 20 12.59 -1.01 -2.29
C LEU A 20 11.75 -1.55 -3.46
N LEU A 21 11.36 -2.82 -3.40
CA LEU A 21 10.53 -3.47 -4.42
C LEU A 21 9.03 -3.23 -4.24
N GLY A 22 8.63 -2.59 -3.14
CA GLY A 22 7.25 -2.50 -2.67
C GLY A 22 6.30 -1.90 -3.69
N GLY A 23 6.76 -1.04 -4.60
CA GLY A 23 5.89 -0.52 -5.67
C GLY A 23 5.36 -1.56 -6.63
N SER A 24 6.10 -2.63 -6.84
CA SER A 24 5.68 -3.74 -7.70
C SER A 24 4.93 -4.83 -6.93
N LEU A 25 5.27 -5.03 -5.65
CA LEU A 25 4.75 -6.13 -4.84
C LEU A 25 3.49 -5.76 -4.02
N THR A 26 3.39 -4.51 -3.53
CA THR A 26 2.24 -4.10 -2.71
C THR A 26 1.09 -3.57 -3.56
N LYS A 27 1.36 -2.94 -4.72
CA LYS A 27 0.30 -2.45 -5.63
C LYS A 27 -0.73 -3.52 -6.04
N PRO A 28 -0.34 -4.75 -6.45
CA PRO A 28 -1.31 -5.77 -6.85
C PRO A 28 -2.18 -6.26 -5.69
N VAL A 29 -1.57 -6.44 -4.51
CA VAL A 29 -2.28 -6.89 -3.30
C VAL A 29 -3.27 -5.83 -2.84
N PHE A 30 -2.84 -4.57 -2.74
CA PHE A 30 -3.72 -3.47 -2.40
C PHE A 30 -4.82 -3.27 -3.44
N ASN A 31 -4.53 -3.37 -4.73
CA ASN A 31 -5.54 -3.29 -5.78
C ASN A 31 -6.57 -4.42 -5.70
N ASN A 32 -6.18 -5.65 -5.34
CA ASN A 32 -7.14 -6.75 -5.19
C ASN A 32 -8.07 -6.56 -3.98
N TYR A 33 -7.54 -6.13 -2.83
CA TYR A 33 -8.37 -5.80 -1.66
C TYR A 33 -9.25 -4.58 -1.93
N SER A 34 -8.68 -3.57 -2.57
CA SER A 34 -9.34 -2.36 -3.04
C SER A 34 -10.57 -2.62 -3.87
N VAL A 35 -10.41 -3.40 -4.95
CA VAL A 35 -11.48 -3.73 -5.90
C VAL A 35 -12.60 -4.44 -5.16
N LYS A 36 -12.26 -5.36 -4.25
CA LYS A 36 -13.25 -6.11 -3.47
C LYS A 36 -14.05 -5.20 -2.53
N THR A 37 -13.39 -4.28 -1.82
CA THR A 37 -14.08 -3.32 -0.93
C THR A 37 -14.94 -2.32 -1.71
N LEU A 38 -14.52 -1.92 -2.90
CA LEU A 38 -15.30 -1.04 -3.77
C LEU A 38 -16.51 -1.77 -4.40
N GLU A 39 -16.34 -3.04 -4.78
CA GLU A 39 -17.44 -3.91 -5.21
C GLU A 39 -18.46 -4.11 -4.09
N GLU A 40 -18.02 -4.31 -2.84
CA GLU A 40 -18.88 -4.37 -1.65
C GLU A 40 -19.59 -3.04 -1.35
N ALA A 41 -18.99 -1.91 -1.70
CA ALA A 41 -19.59 -0.58 -1.62
C ALA A 41 -20.52 -0.24 -2.81
N GLY A 42 -20.75 -1.17 -3.75
CA GLY A 42 -21.66 -1.01 -4.88
C GLY A 42 -21.06 -0.37 -6.14
N VAL A 43 -19.73 -0.20 -6.20
CA VAL A 43 -19.02 0.32 -7.37
C VAL A 43 -18.75 -0.82 -8.35
N LYS A 44 -19.39 -0.78 -9.53
CA LYS A 44 -19.20 -1.82 -10.57
C LYS A 44 -17.78 -1.75 -11.16
N LYS A 45 -17.09 -2.90 -11.16
CA LYS A 45 -15.74 -3.15 -11.69
C LYS A 45 -15.47 -2.58 -13.09
N SER A 46 -16.49 -2.50 -13.96
CA SER A 46 -16.37 -1.93 -15.32
C SER A 46 -16.00 -0.44 -15.35
N SER A 47 -16.06 0.24 -14.22
CA SER A 47 -15.74 1.66 -14.04
C SER A 47 -14.25 1.89 -13.73
N MET A 48 -13.43 0.83 -13.70
CA MET A 48 -12.02 0.90 -13.29
C MET A 48 -11.04 0.84 -14.49
N ASP A 49 -11.54 0.63 -15.71
CA ASP A 49 -10.72 0.36 -16.90
C ASP A 49 -10.64 1.53 -17.92
N SER A 50 -11.15 2.73 -17.61
CA SER A 50 -11.16 3.85 -18.59
C SER A 50 -9.97 4.83 -18.45
N LEU A 51 -9.19 4.90 -19.54
CA LEU A 51 -8.02 5.74 -19.74
C LEU A 51 -8.39 7.03 -20.51
N ASP A 52 -8.74 8.14 -19.82
CA ASP A 52 -8.23 9.51 -20.09
C ASP A 52 -8.83 10.56 -19.09
N SER A 53 -8.04 11.40 -18.42
CA SER A 53 -8.52 12.24 -17.28
C SER A 53 -9.22 13.55 -17.63
N ARG A 54 -8.87 14.16 -18.78
CA ARG A 54 -9.41 15.47 -19.16
C ARG A 54 -10.75 15.38 -19.90
N ILE A 55 -10.96 14.30 -20.63
CA ILE A 55 -12.18 14.08 -21.41
C ILE A 55 -13.34 13.73 -20.46
N ASP A 56 -13.06 12.97 -19.39
CA ASP A 56 -14.05 12.52 -18.41
C ASP A 56 -14.67 13.66 -17.59
N ASP A 57 -13.89 14.65 -17.15
CA ASP A 57 -14.40 15.81 -16.40
C ASP A 57 -15.36 16.66 -17.25
N MET A 58 -15.02 16.86 -18.54
CA MET A 58 -15.91 17.49 -19.51
C MET A 58 -17.16 16.64 -19.77
N LEU A 59 -17.00 15.32 -19.93
CA LEU A 59 -18.10 14.40 -20.17
C LEU A 59 -19.05 14.33 -18.97
N PHE A 60 -18.54 14.41 -17.75
CA PHE A 60 -19.33 14.45 -16.52
C PHE A 60 -20.14 15.74 -16.39
N ALA A 61 -19.52 16.89 -16.69
CA ALA A 61 -20.23 18.16 -16.70
C ALA A 61 -21.35 18.15 -17.75
N VAL A 62 -21.06 17.68 -18.97
CA VAL A 62 -22.03 17.53 -20.06
C VAL A 62 -23.14 16.56 -19.67
N LYS A 63 -22.84 15.37 -19.17
CA LYS A 63 -23.86 14.38 -18.77
C LYS A 63 -24.67 14.81 -17.56
N LYS A 64 -24.10 15.57 -16.62
CA LYS A 64 -24.85 16.15 -15.49
C LYS A 64 -25.87 17.18 -15.97
N VAL A 65 -25.47 18.04 -16.91
CA VAL A 65 -26.39 18.98 -17.58
C VAL A 65 -27.44 18.22 -18.37
N GLN A 66 -27.05 17.18 -19.10
CA GLN A 66 -27.95 16.35 -19.88
C GLN A 66 -28.98 15.63 -19.00
N LEU A 67 -28.57 15.12 -17.84
CA LEU A 67 -29.46 14.48 -16.88
C LEU A 67 -30.40 15.47 -16.19
N GLN A 68 -29.98 16.73 -16.00
CA GLN A 68 -30.88 17.80 -15.54
C GLN A 68 -31.88 18.21 -16.64
N ILE A 69 -31.44 18.28 -17.89
CA ILE A 69 -32.30 18.51 -19.05
C ILE A 69 -33.31 17.37 -19.21
N ASP A 70 -32.87 16.12 -19.09
CA ASP A 70 -33.74 14.94 -19.18
C ASP A 70 -34.74 14.88 -18.00
N LYS A 71 -34.32 15.25 -16.78
CA LYS A 71 -35.22 15.46 -15.64
C LYS A 71 -36.26 16.53 -15.92
N LEU A 72 -35.86 17.68 -16.46
CA LEU A 72 -36.78 18.76 -16.84
C LEU A 72 -37.74 18.35 -17.97
N LYS A 73 -37.27 17.53 -18.91
CA LYS A 73 -38.04 17.03 -20.06
C LYS A 73 -39.04 15.95 -19.64
N ASN A 74 -38.69 15.09 -18.69
CA ASN A 74 -39.56 14.05 -18.14
C ASN A 74 -40.52 14.54 -17.04
N ILE A 75 -40.44 15.80 -16.59
CA ILE A 75 -41.55 16.42 -15.83
C ILE A 75 -42.84 16.45 -16.68
N PHE A 76 -42.71 16.45 -18.02
CA PHE A 76 -43.83 16.44 -18.96
C PHE A 76 -44.07 15.07 -19.64
N SER A 77 -43.41 13.99 -19.20
CA SER A 77 -43.52 12.65 -19.82
C SER A 77 -43.21 11.53 -18.82
N ASP A 78 -44.13 10.57 -18.65
CA ASP A 78 -44.11 9.39 -17.75
C ASP A 78 -42.99 8.34 -18.00
N LYS A 79 -41.88 8.71 -18.64
CA LYS A 79 -40.79 7.78 -18.96
C LYS A 79 -39.75 7.76 -17.84
N GLU A 80 -39.53 6.58 -17.25
CA GLU A 80 -38.45 6.36 -16.27
C GLU A 80 -37.10 6.80 -16.82
N ILE A 81 -36.35 7.55 -16.01
CA ILE A 81 -35.02 8.05 -16.34
C ILE A 81 -34.01 6.91 -16.12
N ASP A 82 -33.21 6.58 -17.14
CA ASP A 82 -32.15 5.58 -17.03
C ASP A 82 -30.94 6.11 -16.23
N GLU A 83 -30.98 5.94 -14.91
CA GLU A 83 -29.94 6.39 -13.98
C GLU A 83 -28.63 5.57 -14.07
N THR A 84 -28.62 4.44 -14.77
CA THR A 84 -27.46 3.52 -14.77
C THR A 84 -26.24 4.09 -15.48
N LYS A 85 -26.43 4.90 -16.54
CA LYS A 85 -25.34 5.61 -17.22
C LYS A 85 -24.70 6.68 -16.37
N TYR A 86 -25.47 7.32 -15.48
CA TYR A 86 -24.95 8.37 -14.60
C TYR A 86 -24.17 7.78 -13.43
N GLN A 87 -24.65 6.68 -12.85
CA GLN A 87 -23.95 5.98 -11.79
C GLN A 87 -22.59 5.44 -12.25
N ARG A 88 -22.46 4.97 -13.50
CA ARG A 88 -21.16 4.58 -14.08
C ARG A 88 -20.15 5.72 -14.08
N VAL A 89 -20.52 6.89 -14.58
CA VAL A 89 -19.59 8.03 -14.66
C VAL A 89 -19.25 8.59 -13.28
N LYS A 90 -20.24 8.63 -12.36
CA LYS A 90 -19.98 9.01 -10.95
C LYS A 90 -18.97 8.07 -10.28
N ASN A 91 -19.07 6.78 -10.56
CA ASN A 91 -18.16 5.76 -10.03
C ASN A 91 -16.75 5.88 -10.63
N GLU A 92 -16.62 6.12 -11.94
CA GLU A 92 -15.32 6.36 -12.61
C GLU A 92 -14.60 7.57 -12.00
N VAL A 93 -15.31 8.69 -11.84
CA VAL A 93 -14.75 9.92 -11.25
C VAL A 93 -14.32 9.71 -9.79
N PHE A 94 -15.13 8.99 -9.00
CA PHE A 94 -14.78 8.68 -7.61
C PHE A 94 -13.51 7.81 -7.50
N VAL A 95 -13.42 6.77 -8.33
CA VAL A 95 -12.26 5.86 -8.33
C VAL A 95 -10.98 6.60 -8.71
N LYS A 96 -11.06 7.51 -9.68
CA LYS A 96 -9.88 8.20 -10.23
C LYS A 96 -9.41 9.36 -9.37
N ASN A 97 -10.33 10.20 -8.88
CA ASN A 97 -9.97 11.44 -8.20
C ASN A 97 -9.82 11.30 -6.68
N ILE A 98 -10.50 10.34 -6.07
CA ILE A 98 -10.49 10.15 -4.61
C ILE A 98 -9.75 8.87 -4.27
N TYR A 99 -10.15 7.75 -4.90
CA TYR A 99 -9.68 6.44 -4.47
C TYR A 99 -8.23 6.14 -4.88
N SER A 100 -7.87 6.36 -6.14
CA SER A 100 -6.52 6.08 -6.64
C SER A 100 -5.44 6.90 -5.91
N PRO A 101 -5.60 8.21 -5.69
CA PRO A 101 -4.66 9.00 -4.90
C PRO A 101 -4.57 8.55 -3.43
N LEU A 102 -5.70 8.22 -2.79
CA LEU A 102 -5.70 7.71 -1.42
C LEU A 102 -4.95 6.37 -1.30
N ASN A 103 -5.19 5.46 -2.24
CA ASN A 103 -4.51 4.17 -2.26
C ASN A 103 -2.99 4.33 -2.42
N GLU A 104 -2.55 5.23 -3.30
CA GLU A 104 -1.12 5.55 -3.44
C GLU A 104 -0.52 6.15 -2.16
N LEU A 105 -1.27 7.04 -1.49
CA LEU A 105 -0.88 7.63 -0.21
C LEU A 105 -0.71 6.58 0.88
N VAL A 106 -1.65 5.64 0.99
CA VAL A 106 -1.58 4.51 1.95
C VAL A 106 -0.37 3.62 1.66
N ILE A 107 -0.09 3.33 0.39
CA ILE A 107 1.09 2.55 0.00
C ILE A 107 2.38 3.26 0.42
N VAL A 108 2.47 4.58 0.25
CA VAL A 108 3.62 5.38 0.68
C VAL A 108 3.78 5.34 2.20
N PHE A 109 2.70 5.56 2.96
CA PHE A 109 2.73 5.46 4.43
C PHE A 109 3.21 4.10 4.90
N TYR A 110 2.71 3.03 4.29
CA TYR A 110 3.12 1.66 4.61
C TYR A 110 4.62 1.46 4.34
N ARG A 111 5.14 1.93 3.22
CA ARG A 111 6.58 1.84 2.92
C ARG A 111 7.44 2.60 3.92
N ILE A 112 7.02 3.80 4.31
CA ILE A 112 7.74 4.60 5.32
C ILE A 112 7.77 3.85 6.66
N GLY A 113 6.63 3.29 7.08
CA GLY A 113 6.57 2.48 8.31
C GLY A 113 7.49 1.27 8.27
N PHE A 114 7.49 0.51 7.17
CA PHE A 114 8.36 -0.65 6.99
C PHE A 114 9.84 -0.29 6.92
N PHE A 115 10.17 0.86 6.35
CA PHE A 115 11.54 1.38 6.32
C PHE A 115 12.06 1.65 7.73
N PHE A 116 11.28 2.38 8.55
CA PHE A 116 11.65 2.63 9.94
C PHE A 116 11.74 1.34 10.76
N LEU A 117 10.82 0.40 10.55
CA LEU A 117 10.86 -0.90 11.21
C LEU A 117 12.14 -1.68 10.85
N SER A 118 12.55 -1.66 9.58
CA SER A 118 13.81 -2.28 9.14
C SER A 118 15.02 -1.67 9.84
N ILE A 119 15.07 -0.34 9.97
CA ILE A 119 16.14 0.35 10.71
C ILE A 119 16.17 -0.09 12.18
N ILE A 120 15.03 -0.15 12.85
CA ILE A 120 14.94 -0.56 14.25
C ILE A 120 15.46 -1.99 14.42
N ILE A 121 15.05 -2.92 13.56
CA ILE A 121 15.50 -4.31 13.60
C ILE A 121 17.01 -4.41 13.33
N LEU A 122 17.53 -3.61 12.39
CA LEU A 122 18.96 -3.54 12.11
C LEU A 122 19.76 -3.07 13.33
N LEU A 123 19.29 -2.02 14.02
CA LEU A 123 19.91 -1.52 15.24
C LEU A 123 19.92 -2.59 16.35
N LEU A 124 18.82 -3.31 16.52
CA LEU A 124 18.76 -4.44 17.45
C LEU A 124 19.76 -5.54 17.06
N ALA A 125 19.87 -5.88 15.77
CA ALA A 125 20.85 -6.85 15.29
C ALA A 125 22.29 -6.43 15.65
N VAL A 126 22.63 -5.15 15.49
CA VAL A 126 23.93 -4.59 15.86
C VAL A 126 24.18 -4.73 17.38
N ILE A 127 23.21 -4.37 18.21
CA ILE A 127 23.30 -4.48 19.68
C ILE A 127 23.58 -5.94 20.08
N PHE A 128 22.78 -6.88 19.58
CA PHE A 128 22.97 -8.30 19.89
C PHE A 128 24.30 -8.85 19.37
N HIS A 129 24.78 -8.36 18.22
CA HIS A 129 26.08 -8.74 17.69
C HIS A 129 27.23 -8.28 18.59
N ILE A 130 27.20 -7.02 19.04
CA ILE A 130 28.22 -6.47 19.94
C ILE A 130 28.20 -7.22 21.29
N MET A 131 27.02 -7.45 21.86
CA MET A 131 26.89 -8.22 23.10
C MET A 131 27.46 -9.63 22.97
N TYR A 132 27.13 -10.33 21.89
CA TYR A 132 27.68 -11.66 21.63
C TYR A 132 29.21 -11.65 21.52
N ARG A 133 29.77 -10.69 20.77
CA ARG A 133 31.22 -10.57 20.58
C ARG A 133 31.93 -10.26 21.89
N SER A 134 31.36 -9.41 22.74
CA SER A 134 31.90 -9.12 24.07
C SER A 134 31.95 -10.37 24.96
N ILE A 135 30.87 -11.17 24.99
CA ILE A 135 30.82 -12.42 25.75
C ILE A 135 31.81 -13.46 25.20
N ASP A 136 31.91 -13.59 23.87
CA ASP A 136 32.82 -14.53 23.23
C ASP A 136 34.29 -14.18 23.51
N LEU A 137 34.64 -12.90 23.42
CA LEU A 137 35.99 -12.41 23.74
C LEU A 137 36.34 -12.66 25.21
N ARG A 138 35.45 -12.35 26.16
CA ARG A 138 35.67 -12.65 27.59
C ARG A 138 35.94 -14.14 27.81
N ARG A 139 35.11 -15.02 27.22
CA ARG A 139 35.31 -16.47 27.31
C ARG A 139 36.64 -16.95 26.73
N ARG A 140 37.13 -16.31 25.66
CA ARG A 140 38.44 -16.64 25.07
C ARG A 140 39.58 -16.19 25.97
N ILE A 141 39.48 -14.99 26.55
CA ILE A 141 40.44 -14.48 27.53
C ILE A 141 40.51 -15.43 28.73
N ASP A 142 39.37 -15.79 29.32
CA ASP A 142 39.33 -16.71 30.47
C ASP A 142 39.98 -18.08 30.16
N LYS A 143 39.81 -18.57 28.92
CA LYS A 143 40.45 -19.82 28.48
C LYS A 143 41.96 -19.68 28.32
N LEU A 144 42.43 -18.56 27.77
CA LEU A 144 43.85 -18.28 27.61
C LEU A 144 44.54 -18.10 28.97
N GLU A 145 43.93 -17.36 29.89
CA GLU A 145 44.43 -17.19 31.26
C GLU A 145 44.54 -18.53 31.99
N LYS A 146 43.54 -19.40 31.87
CA LYS A 146 43.60 -20.76 32.43
C LYS A 146 44.66 -21.66 31.80
N ALA A 147 44.97 -21.46 30.52
CA ALA A 147 46.00 -22.23 29.82
C ALA A 147 47.42 -21.76 30.12
N ILE A 148 47.59 -20.50 30.56
CA ILE A 148 48.89 -19.94 30.97
C ILE A 148 49.17 -20.24 32.45
N ASN A 149 48.13 -20.25 33.29
CA ASN A 149 48.25 -20.48 34.74
C ASN A 149 48.25 -21.97 35.16
N ASN A 150 48.12 -22.89 34.20
CA ASN A 150 48.30 -24.34 34.37
C ASN A 150 49.58 -24.78 33.65
#